data_AF-A0A5Y7DEB0-F1
#
_entry.id   AF-A0A5Y7DEB0-F1
#
_cell.length_a   1.000
_cell.length_b   1.000
_cell.length_c   1.000
_cell.angle_alpha   90.00
_cell.angle_beta   90.00
_cell.angle_gamma   90.00
#
_symmetry.space_group_name_H-M   'P 1'
#
loop_
_entity.id
_entity.type
_entity.pdbx_description
1 polymer ?
#
loop_
_entity_poly.entity_id
_entity_poly.type
_entity_poly.pdbx_seq_one_letter_code
_entity_poly.pdbx_strand_id
1 'polypeptide(L)'
;NGALVSAINSVKDTTGVEASIDENGKLLLTSRDGRGIKIEGDIGRGAFINPNMLENYGRLSLVKNDGKDILISGTNLSAIGFGTGNMISQASVSLRESKGQIDANVADAMGFNSANKGNILGGYSSISGYMSSAGSGFSSGSGYSIGSGKNYSTGFANAIAISAASQLSAVYNVSAGSGFSSQSGLSQFATMKTSAGNTLGVKDETAGVTTLKGAMA
;
A
#
# COMPACT_ATOMS: atom_id res chain seq x y z
N ASN A 1 -17.17 10.32 -17.76
CA ASN A 1 -18.12 11.46 -17.55
C ASN A 1 -17.82 12.30 -16.31
N GLY A 2 -16.80 12.01 -15.49
CA GLY A 2 -16.42 12.87 -14.35
C GLY A 2 -17.44 12.97 -13.20
N ALA A 3 -18.67 12.50 -13.39
CA ALA A 3 -19.77 12.64 -12.44
C ALA A 3 -19.44 12.13 -11.03
N LEU A 4 -18.74 11.00 -10.90
CA LEU A 4 -18.32 10.47 -9.61
C LEU A 4 -17.37 11.42 -8.88
N VAL A 5 -16.34 11.91 -9.58
CA VAL A 5 -15.37 12.87 -9.03
C VAL A 5 -16.07 14.16 -8.62
N SER A 6 -16.95 14.69 -9.48
CA SER A 6 -17.72 15.91 -9.16
C SER A 6 -18.64 15.72 -7.97
N ALA A 7 -19.31 14.57 -7.85
CA ALA A 7 -20.20 14.27 -6.73
C ALA A 7 -19.43 14.21 -5.40
N ILE A 8 -18.29 13.53 -5.35
CA ILE A 8 -17.44 13.50 -4.15
C ILE A 8 -16.91 14.89 -3.82
N ASN A 9 -16.42 15.62 -4.83
CA ASN A 9 -15.83 16.94 -4.63
C ASN A 9 -16.86 18.02 -4.25
N SER A 10 -18.15 17.80 -4.49
CA SER A 10 -19.21 18.74 -4.08
C SER A 10 -19.35 18.89 -2.57
N VAL A 11 -18.81 17.95 -1.78
CA VAL A 11 -18.83 17.95 -0.32
C VAL A 11 -17.42 17.91 0.31
N LYS A 12 -16.37 18.21 -0.48
CA LYS A 12 -14.97 18.07 -0.04
C LYS A 12 -14.60 18.93 1.16
N ASP A 13 -15.22 20.11 1.31
CA ASP A 13 -14.92 21.01 2.43
C ASP A 13 -15.52 20.48 3.75
N THR A 14 -16.57 19.68 3.65
CA THR A 14 -17.18 18.98 4.80
C THR A 14 -16.39 17.70 5.12
N THR A 15 -16.13 16.86 4.11
CA THR A 15 -15.51 15.54 4.32
C THR A 15 -13.99 15.61 4.48
N GLY A 16 -13.33 16.64 3.94
CA GLY A 16 -11.87 16.74 3.81
C GLY A 16 -11.28 15.91 2.70
N VAL A 17 -12.11 15.21 1.93
CA VAL A 17 -11.69 14.26 0.90
C VAL A 17 -11.84 14.88 -0.48
N GLU A 18 -10.74 14.90 -1.21
CA GLU A 18 -10.68 15.33 -2.60
C GLU A 18 -10.51 14.11 -3.50
N ALA A 19 -11.37 13.99 -4.50
CA ALA A 19 -11.33 12.96 -5.52
C ALA A 19 -10.64 13.48 -6.79
N SER A 20 -9.79 12.65 -7.38
CA SER A 20 -9.16 12.89 -8.67
C SER A 20 -9.01 11.59 -9.46
N ILE A 21 -8.65 11.68 -10.74
CA ILE A 21 -8.26 10.55 -11.56
C ILE A 21 -6.76 10.63 -11.80
N ASP A 22 -6.03 9.54 -11.55
CA ASP A 22 -4.59 9.47 -11.80
C ASP A 22 -4.26 9.32 -13.30
N GLU A 23 -2.97 9.34 -13.66
CA GLU A 23 -2.55 9.20 -15.06
C GLU A 23 -2.89 7.83 -15.68
N ASN A 24 -3.18 6.83 -14.84
CA ASN A 24 -3.57 5.48 -15.24
C ASN A 24 -5.09 5.29 -15.27
N GLY A 25 -5.88 6.34 -15.04
CA GLY A 25 -7.35 6.29 -15.04
C GLY A 25 -7.97 5.77 -13.74
N LYS A 26 -7.21 5.60 -12.66
CA LYS A 26 -7.69 5.14 -11.36
C LYS A 26 -8.28 6.29 -10.54
N LEU A 27 -9.31 5.99 -9.76
CA LEU A 27 -9.85 6.92 -8.78
C LEU A 27 -8.88 7.06 -7.61
N LEU A 28 -8.44 8.29 -7.34
CA LEU A 28 -7.65 8.65 -6.18
C LEU A 28 -8.51 9.47 -5.22
N LEU A 29 -8.52 9.09 -3.94
CA LEU A 29 -9.13 9.84 -2.86
C LEU A 29 -8.04 10.29 -1.90
N THR A 30 -7.91 11.60 -1.70
CA THR A 30 -6.88 12.19 -0.85
C THR A 30 -7.53 13.05 0.23
N SER A 31 -7.15 12.83 1.49
CA SER A 31 -7.50 13.74 2.58
C SER A 31 -6.46 14.87 2.64
N ARG A 32 -6.91 16.12 2.56
CA ARG A 32 -6.01 17.29 2.53
C ARG A 32 -5.41 17.62 3.90
N ASP A 33 -6.11 17.28 4.97
CA ASP A 33 -5.75 17.59 6.35
C ASP A 33 -5.30 16.35 7.15
N GLY A 34 -5.11 15.20 6.47
CA GLY A 34 -4.63 13.97 7.10
C GLY A 34 -5.70 13.23 7.89
N ARG A 35 -6.99 13.51 7.67
CA ARG A 35 -8.09 12.71 8.20
C ARG A 35 -8.14 11.32 7.57
N GLY A 36 -8.66 10.37 8.33
CA GLY A 36 -9.04 9.07 7.79
C GLY A 36 -10.15 9.17 6.76
N ILE A 37 -10.06 8.35 5.73
CA ILE A 37 -11.11 8.15 4.73
C ILE A 37 -11.83 6.87 5.10
N LYS A 38 -13.09 7.01 5.50
CA LYS A 38 -14.01 5.89 5.71
C LYS A 38 -15.19 6.02 4.75
N ILE A 39 -15.38 5.03 3.90
CA ILE A 39 -16.44 4.97 2.90
C ILE A 39 -17.47 3.95 3.39
N GLU A 40 -18.68 4.43 3.65
CA GLU A 40 -19.81 3.58 4.01
C GLU A 40 -20.69 3.34 2.77
N GLY A 41 -21.46 2.24 2.78
CA GLY A 41 -22.24 1.80 1.63
C GLY A 41 -21.41 1.17 0.51
N ASP A 42 -22.01 0.99 -0.66
CA ASP A 42 -21.33 0.45 -1.84
C ASP A 42 -20.98 1.57 -2.82
N ILE A 43 -19.68 1.86 -2.95
CA ILE A 43 -19.14 2.83 -3.93
C ILE A 43 -19.19 2.30 -5.38
N GLY A 44 -19.50 1.01 -5.55
CA GLY A 44 -19.53 0.33 -6.84
C GLY A 44 -18.16 -0.20 -7.24
N ARG A 45 -18.13 -1.44 -7.74
CA ARG A 45 -16.88 -2.14 -8.08
C ARG A 45 -16.15 -1.60 -9.30
N GLY A 46 -16.81 -0.76 -10.10
CA GLY A 46 -16.16 0.01 -11.17
C GLY A 46 -15.13 1.02 -10.66
N ALA A 47 -15.18 1.43 -9.39
CA ALA A 47 -14.19 2.32 -8.78
C ALA A 47 -12.88 1.61 -8.37
N PHE A 48 -12.85 0.27 -8.39
CA PHE A 48 -11.70 -0.54 -7.95
C PHE A 48 -11.18 -0.26 -6.53
N ILE A 49 -12.05 0.26 -5.66
CA ILE A 49 -11.80 0.34 -4.21
C ILE A 49 -12.26 -0.97 -3.58
N ASN A 50 -11.31 -1.79 -3.14
CA ASN A 50 -11.61 -3.08 -2.50
C ASN A 50 -12.18 -2.88 -1.09
N PRO A 51 -12.92 -3.86 -0.53
CA PRO A 51 -13.51 -3.75 0.80
C PRO A 51 -12.49 -3.42 1.91
N ASN A 52 -11.27 -3.94 1.80
CA ASN A 52 -10.16 -3.65 2.73
C ASN A 52 -9.58 -2.24 2.60
N MET A 53 -10.03 -1.45 1.61
CA MET A 53 -9.60 -0.07 1.37
C MET A 53 -10.69 0.96 1.72
N LEU A 54 -11.89 0.50 2.10
CA LEU A 54 -12.99 1.40 2.48
C LEU A 54 -12.69 2.17 3.77
N GLU A 55 -11.76 1.70 4.58
CA GLU A 55 -11.32 2.36 5.79
C GLU A 55 -9.80 2.51 5.76
N ASN A 56 -9.32 3.74 5.60
CA ASN A 56 -7.91 4.07 5.43
C ASN A 56 -7.53 5.36 6.17
N TYR A 57 -6.58 5.26 7.09
CA TYR A 57 -6.10 6.38 7.92
C TYR A 57 -4.73 6.92 7.51
N GLY A 58 -4.27 6.56 6.30
CA GLY A 58 -2.95 6.97 5.81
C GLY A 58 -1.80 6.21 6.47
N ARG A 59 -0.60 6.80 6.38
CA ARG A 59 0.63 6.27 6.98
C ARG A 59 1.27 7.35 7.84
N LEU A 60 1.94 6.91 8.91
CA LEU A 60 2.79 7.77 9.73
C LEU A 60 4.25 7.57 9.33
N SER A 61 4.97 8.67 9.11
CA SER A 61 6.41 8.71 8.83
C SER A 61 7.10 9.50 9.94
N LEU A 62 8.14 8.91 10.52
CA LEU A 62 8.93 9.52 11.59
C LEU A 62 10.36 9.69 11.10
N VAL A 63 10.94 10.86 11.36
CA VAL A 63 12.31 11.20 10.96
C VAL A 63 13.10 11.56 12.20
N LYS A 64 14.30 11.01 12.32
CA LYS A 64 15.26 11.31 13.37
C LYS A 64 16.61 11.66 12.76
N ASN A 65 17.32 12.60 13.37
CA ASN A 65 18.50 13.25 12.81
C ASN A 65 19.84 12.78 13.43
N ASP A 66 19.83 11.77 14.32
CA ASP A 66 21.04 11.26 14.98
C ASP A 66 21.50 9.88 14.46
N GLY A 67 20.83 9.35 13.42
CA GLY A 67 21.13 8.05 12.81
C GLY A 67 20.81 6.83 13.68
N LYS A 68 20.32 7.03 14.92
CA LYS A 68 19.88 5.94 15.78
C LYS A 68 18.43 5.58 15.47
N ASP A 69 18.07 4.35 15.83
CA ASP A 69 16.70 3.89 15.68
C ASP A 69 15.69 4.73 16.50
N ILE A 70 14.45 4.79 16.00
CA ILE A 70 13.32 5.36 16.72
C ILE A 70 12.62 4.21 17.44
N LEU A 71 12.94 4.02 18.71
CA LEU A 71 12.27 3.01 19.52
C LEU A 71 10.86 3.47 19.88
N ILE A 72 9.86 2.89 19.21
CA ILE A 72 8.43 3.16 19.47
C ILE A 72 7.89 2.04 20.34
N SER A 73 7.31 2.42 21.48
CA SER A 73 6.59 1.51 22.37
C SER A 73 5.33 2.20 22.88
N GLY A 74 4.29 1.43 23.16
CA GLY A 74 3.00 1.96 23.61
C GLY A 74 1.88 0.95 23.47
N THR A 75 0.66 1.41 23.71
CA THR A 75 -0.56 0.63 23.51
C THR A 75 -1.17 0.97 22.15
N ASN A 76 -1.90 0.03 21.55
CA ASN A 76 -2.66 0.23 20.30
C ASN A 76 -1.85 0.75 19.09
N LEU A 77 -0.57 0.41 18.98
CA LEU A 77 0.29 0.84 17.85
C LEU A 77 -0.20 0.37 16.47
N SER A 78 -1.04 -0.68 16.42
CA SER A 78 -1.67 -1.14 15.17
C SER A 78 -2.58 -0.07 14.54
N ALA A 79 -3.15 0.85 15.33
CA ALA A 79 -3.99 1.94 14.83
C ALA A 79 -3.23 2.96 13.97
N ILE A 80 -1.91 3.07 14.18
CA ILE A 80 -1.02 3.94 13.40
C ILE A 80 -0.12 3.16 12.43
N GLY A 81 -0.36 1.84 12.29
CA GLY A 81 0.43 0.98 11.41
C GLY A 81 1.81 0.58 11.94
N PHE A 82 2.06 0.74 13.25
CA PHE A 82 3.30 0.34 13.93
C PHE A 82 3.12 -0.87 14.88
N GLY A 83 2.04 -1.64 14.72
CA GLY A 83 1.80 -2.85 15.50
C GLY A 83 2.67 -4.02 15.07
N THR A 84 2.74 -5.07 15.90
CA THR A 84 3.58 -6.26 15.67
C THR A 84 3.23 -7.07 14.42
N GLY A 85 2.03 -6.88 13.87
CA GLY A 85 1.59 -7.50 12.61
C GLY A 85 1.79 -6.61 11.38
N ASN A 86 2.30 -5.39 11.53
CA ASN A 86 2.49 -4.45 10.44
C ASN A 86 3.93 -4.52 9.90
N MET A 87 4.08 -4.53 8.57
CA MET A 87 5.40 -4.45 7.94
C MET A 87 5.84 -2.98 7.83
N ILE A 88 6.88 -2.61 8.57
CA ILE A 88 7.36 -1.24 8.72
C ILE A 88 8.70 -1.09 7.99
N SER A 89 8.84 -0.02 7.22
CA SER A 89 10.07 0.29 6.49
C SER A 89 10.86 1.35 7.27
N GLN A 90 12.13 1.06 7.51
CA GLN A 90 13.05 1.93 8.25
C GLN A 90 14.42 1.95 7.54
N ALA A 91 15.07 3.11 7.53
CA ALA A 91 16.39 3.29 6.96
C ALA A 91 17.12 4.45 7.65
N SER A 92 18.45 4.40 7.64
CA SER A 92 19.30 5.57 7.91
C SER A 92 20.06 5.87 6.62
N VAL A 93 20.14 7.14 6.24
CA VAL A 93 20.70 7.57 4.95
C VAL A 93 21.79 8.60 5.22
N SER A 94 22.98 8.37 4.68
CA SER A 94 24.07 9.33 4.71
C SER A 94 23.91 10.40 3.62
N LEU A 95 24.56 11.55 3.80
CA LEU A 95 24.59 12.61 2.80
C LEU A 95 25.18 12.17 1.45
N ARG A 96 26.01 11.13 1.45
CA ARG A 96 26.55 10.57 0.21
C ARG A 96 25.48 9.76 -0.52
N GLU A 97 24.74 8.94 0.20
CA GLU A 97 23.68 8.09 -0.36
C GLU A 97 22.52 8.93 -0.90
N SER A 98 22.18 10.05 -0.24
CA SER A 98 21.12 10.95 -0.73
C SER A 98 21.43 11.63 -2.07
N LYS A 99 22.68 11.59 -2.54
CA LYS A 99 23.07 12.12 -3.85
C LYS A 99 22.96 11.10 -4.98
N GLY A 100 22.83 9.82 -4.65
CA GLY A 100 22.70 8.73 -5.61
C GLY A 100 21.24 8.42 -5.96
N GLN A 101 21.05 7.40 -6.79
CA GLN A 101 19.74 6.76 -6.98
C GLN A 101 19.26 6.19 -5.64
N ILE A 102 17.99 6.41 -5.31
CA ILE A 102 17.43 6.00 -4.01
C ILE A 102 16.87 4.58 -4.16
N ASP A 103 17.42 3.63 -3.40
CA ASP A 103 16.92 2.25 -3.34
C ASP A 103 15.45 2.23 -2.94
N ALA A 104 14.66 1.35 -3.56
CA ALA A 104 13.23 1.29 -3.36
C ALA A 104 12.79 1.08 -1.89
N ASN A 105 13.52 0.31 -1.08
CA ASN A 105 13.20 0.13 0.34
C ASN A 105 13.53 1.40 1.16
N VAL A 106 14.62 2.08 0.80
CA VAL A 106 14.96 3.39 1.36
C VAL A 106 13.91 4.43 0.98
N ALA A 107 13.45 4.43 -0.27
CA ALA A 107 12.39 5.32 -0.75
C ALA A 107 11.07 5.10 0.00
N ASP A 108 10.67 3.85 0.30
CA ASP A 108 9.48 3.60 1.12
C ASP A 108 9.65 4.14 2.55
N ALA A 109 10.84 3.97 3.14
CA ALA A 109 11.17 4.53 4.45
C ALA A 109 11.18 6.08 4.46
N MET A 110 11.59 6.72 3.35
CA MET A 110 11.54 8.17 3.15
C MET A 110 10.13 8.70 2.82
N GLY A 111 9.12 7.82 2.73
CA GLY A 111 7.73 8.20 2.50
C GLY A 111 7.35 8.46 1.03
N PHE A 112 8.10 7.89 0.08
CA PHE A 112 7.75 7.95 -1.34
C PHE A 112 6.58 7.04 -1.71
N ASN A 113 6.26 6.05 -0.87
CA ASN A 113 5.32 4.98 -1.19
C ASN A 113 5.74 4.23 -2.48
N SER A 114 7.04 3.94 -2.60
CA SER A 114 7.67 3.29 -3.77
C SER A 114 7.12 1.88 -4.07
N ALA A 115 6.42 1.27 -3.12
CA ALA A 115 5.72 0.01 -3.28
C ALA A 115 4.21 0.20 -3.14
N ASN A 116 3.44 -0.35 -4.08
CA ASN A 116 2.00 -0.35 -3.98
C ASN A 116 1.52 -1.50 -3.07
N LYS A 117 1.75 -1.37 -1.77
CA LYS A 117 1.38 -2.38 -0.74
C LYS A 117 -0.12 -2.70 -0.75
N GLY A 118 -0.96 -1.83 -1.32
CA GLY A 118 -2.39 -2.07 -1.55
C GLY A 118 -2.70 -3.17 -2.57
N ASN A 119 -1.71 -3.62 -3.35
CA ASN A 119 -1.84 -4.76 -4.26
C ASN A 119 -1.79 -6.12 -3.52
N ILE A 120 -1.48 -6.16 -2.21
CA ILE A 120 -1.51 -7.39 -1.43
C ILE A 120 -2.95 -7.71 -1.01
N LEU A 121 -3.46 -8.85 -1.48
CA LEU A 121 -4.74 -9.43 -1.08
C LEU A 121 -4.51 -10.45 0.04
N GLY A 122 -4.54 -9.97 1.28
CA GLY A 122 -4.42 -10.82 2.46
C GLY A 122 -5.64 -11.71 2.68
N GLY A 123 -5.43 -12.94 3.14
CA GLY A 123 -6.49 -13.90 3.49
C GLY A 123 -6.99 -14.76 2.32
N TYR A 124 -6.42 -14.62 1.12
CA TYR A 124 -6.83 -15.37 -0.07
C TYR A 124 -5.65 -16.10 -0.69
N SER A 125 -5.92 -17.30 -1.23
CA SER A 125 -4.90 -18.12 -1.91
C SER A 125 -4.73 -17.76 -3.39
N SER A 126 -5.70 -17.06 -3.98
CA SER A 126 -5.66 -16.59 -5.37
C SER A 126 -6.60 -15.41 -5.59
N ILE A 127 -6.36 -14.67 -6.68
CA ILE A 127 -7.27 -13.60 -7.14
C ILE A 127 -8.66 -14.16 -7.44
N SER A 128 -8.74 -15.34 -8.07
CA SER A 128 -10.03 -15.98 -8.36
C SER A 128 -10.78 -16.39 -7.10
N GLY A 129 -10.07 -16.85 -6.07
CA GLY A 129 -10.62 -17.14 -4.75
C GLY A 129 -11.17 -15.88 -4.07
N TYR A 130 -10.42 -14.77 -4.12
CA TYR A 130 -10.89 -13.46 -3.65
C TYR A 130 -12.14 -13.02 -4.39
N MET A 131 -12.12 -13.00 -5.72
CA MET A 131 -13.27 -12.51 -6.51
C MET A 131 -14.52 -13.35 -6.26
N SER A 132 -14.38 -14.66 -6.07
CA SER A 132 -15.51 -15.55 -5.80
C SER A 132 -16.05 -15.47 -4.37
N SER A 133 -15.29 -14.86 -3.45
CA SER A 133 -15.67 -14.78 -2.04
C SER A 133 -16.84 -13.82 -1.78
N ALA A 134 -17.63 -14.14 -0.76
CA ALA A 134 -18.71 -13.26 -0.31
C ALA A 134 -18.14 -11.93 0.21
N GLY A 135 -18.78 -10.81 -0.14
CA GLY A 135 -18.34 -9.47 0.27
C GLY A 135 -17.25 -8.85 -0.60
N SER A 136 -16.63 -9.59 -1.53
CA SER A 136 -15.65 -9.03 -2.49
C SER A 136 -16.29 -8.02 -3.45
N GLY A 137 -17.59 -8.19 -3.72
CA GLY A 137 -18.33 -7.49 -4.76
C GLY A 137 -18.10 -8.03 -6.18
N PHE A 138 -17.26 -9.05 -6.34
CA PHE A 138 -16.99 -9.71 -7.63
C PHE A 138 -17.57 -11.13 -7.70
N SER A 139 -18.37 -11.53 -6.70
CA SER A 139 -18.98 -12.86 -6.65
C SER A 139 -19.95 -13.09 -7.81
N SER A 140 -20.35 -14.34 -8.05
CA SER A 140 -21.39 -14.66 -9.03
C SER A 140 -22.66 -13.82 -8.79
N GLY A 141 -23.29 -13.33 -9.87
CA GLY A 141 -24.48 -12.47 -9.80
C GLY A 141 -24.20 -10.98 -9.57
N SER A 142 -22.97 -10.57 -9.21
CA SER A 142 -22.62 -9.16 -8.99
C SER A 142 -22.59 -8.31 -10.26
N GLY A 143 -22.52 -8.93 -11.45
CA GLY A 143 -22.27 -8.24 -12.71
C GLY A 143 -20.80 -7.83 -12.93
N TYR A 144 -19.91 -8.15 -11.98
CA TYR A 144 -18.45 -7.91 -12.01
C TYR A 144 -17.64 -9.22 -11.94
N SER A 145 -18.29 -10.37 -11.96
CA SER A 145 -17.65 -11.67 -11.76
C SER A 145 -16.67 -12.06 -12.86
N ILE A 146 -15.80 -13.02 -12.53
CA ILE A 146 -15.01 -13.71 -13.54
C ILE A 146 -15.97 -14.33 -14.56
N GLY A 147 -15.67 -14.16 -15.85
CA GLY A 147 -16.53 -14.64 -16.94
C GLY A 147 -17.77 -13.78 -17.22
N SER A 148 -17.93 -12.62 -16.58
CA SER A 148 -19.04 -11.67 -16.87
C SER A 148 -18.96 -10.97 -18.24
N GLY A 149 -17.97 -11.31 -19.07
CA GLY A 149 -17.68 -10.63 -20.35
C GLY A 149 -17.03 -9.25 -20.21
N LYS A 150 -16.89 -8.72 -18.99
CA LYS A 150 -16.33 -7.38 -18.71
C LYS A 150 -14.87 -7.38 -18.25
N ASN A 151 -14.24 -8.56 -18.14
CA ASN A 151 -12.81 -8.75 -17.86
C ASN A 151 -12.27 -7.99 -16.61
N TYR A 152 -13.09 -7.81 -15.56
CA TYR A 152 -12.67 -7.13 -14.32
C TYR A 152 -11.48 -7.78 -13.61
N SER A 153 -11.23 -9.08 -13.83
CA SER A 153 -10.06 -9.78 -13.32
C SER A 153 -8.73 -9.18 -13.81
N THR A 154 -8.72 -8.49 -14.95
CA THR A 154 -7.51 -7.82 -15.48
C THR A 154 -7.04 -6.66 -14.61
N GLY A 155 -7.95 -6.01 -13.88
CA GLY A 155 -7.59 -4.95 -12.92
C GLY A 155 -6.76 -5.46 -11.73
N PHE A 156 -6.71 -6.78 -11.53
CA PHE A 156 -5.92 -7.45 -10.50
C PHE A 156 -4.60 -8.03 -11.02
N ALA A 157 -4.18 -7.71 -12.25
CA ALA A 157 -2.99 -8.32 -12.88
C ALA A 157 -1.71 -8.22 -12.02
N ASN A 158 -1.58 -7.17 -11.21
CA ASN A 158 -0.43 -6.94 -10.34
C ASN A 158 -0.69 -7.32 -8.86
N ALA A 159 -1.86 -7.87 -8.54
CA ALA A 159 -2.23 -8.21 -7.18
C ALA A 159 -1.59 -9.53 -6.73
N ILE A 160 -1.14 -9.57 -5.47
CA ILE A 160 -0.51 -10.75 -4.86
C ILE A 160 -1.42 -11.29 -3.76
N ALA A 161 -1.89 -12.52 -3.92
CA ALA A 161 -2.73 -13.18 -2.93
C ALA A 161 -1.86 -13.88 -1.86
N ILE A 162 -2.08 -13.55 -0.59
CA ILE A 162 -1.33 -14.11 0.55
C ILE A 162 -2.34 -14.66 1.55
N SER A 163 -2.47 -15.98 1.64
CA SER A 163 -3.40 -16.63 2.57
C SER A 163 -2.84 -16.85 3.98
N ALA A 164 -1.52 -16.84 4.14
CA ALA A 164 -0.86 -17.10 5.41
C ALA A 164 0.51 -16.41 5.51
N ALA A 165 0.99 -16.19 6.73
CA ALA A 165 2.29 -15.55 7.01
C ALA A 165 3.48 -16.30 6.37
N SER A 166 3.39 -17.62 6.19
CA SER A 166 4.42 -18.42 5.50
C SER A 166 4.64 -17.99 4.04
N GLN A 167 3.61 -17.41 3.41
CA GLN A 167 3.65 -16.91 2.04
C GLN A 167 4.21 -15.49 1.93
N LEU A 168 4.50 -14.80 3.06
CA LEU A 168 5.14 -13.47 3.04
C LEU A 168 6.49 -13.48 2.34
N SER A 169 7.17 -14.63 2.30
CA SER A 169 8.41 -14.80 1.56
C SER A 169 8.28 -14.57 0.05
N ALA A 170 7.06 -14.55 -0.51
CA ALA A 170 6.84 -14.16 -1.90
C ALA A 170 7.14 -12.66 -2.14
N VAL A 171 6.96 -11.83 -1.11
CA VAL A 171 7.01 -10.36 -1.22
C VAL A 171 8.14 -9.75 -0.40
N TYR A 172 8.49 -10.36 0.73
CA TYR A 172 9.47 -9.87 1.69
C TYR A 172 10.65 -10.83 1.85
N ASN A 173 11.80 -10.29 2.23
CA ASN A 173 13.01 -11.04 2.54
C ASN A 173 12.95 -11.65 3.96
N VAL A 174 12.07 -12.64 4.16
CA VAL A 174 11.85 -13.31 5.47
C VAL A 174 12.36 -14.76 5.51
N SER A 175 13.18 -15.17 4.54
CA SER A 175 13.76 -16.52 4.51
C SER A 175 14.76 -16.76 5.64
N ALA A 176 15.05 -18.03 5.96
CA ALA A 176 16.13 -18.36 6.87
C ALA A 176 17.46 -17.73 6.39
N GLY A 177 18.25 -17.19 7.32
CA GLY A 177 19.51 -16.50 7.02
C GLY A 177 19.40 -15.03 6.59
N SER A 178 18.19 -14.49 6.38
CA SER A 178 17.97 -13.08 5.98
C SER A 178 18.20 -12.05 7.09
N GLY A 179 18.28 -12.49 8.35
CA GLY A 179 18.19 -11.61 9.52
C GLY A 179 16.75 -11.18 9.88
N PHE A 180 15.77 -11.44 9.01
CA PHE A 180 14.35 -11.09 9.20
C PHE A 180 13.42 -12.31 9.13
N SER A 181 13.94 -13.50 9.44
CA SER A 181 13.12 -14.70 9.51
C SER A 181 12.00 -14.56 10.56
N SER A 182 10.93 -15.37 10.46
CA SER A 182 9.76 -15.23 11.33
C SER A 182 10.06 -15.29 12.84
N GLN A 183 11.16 -15.93 13.24
CA GLN A 183 11.60 -16.07 14.63
C GLN A 183 12.75 -15.11 15.02
N SER A 184 13.17 -14.22 14.11
CA SER A 184 14.28 -13.29 14.37
C SER A 184 13.96 -12.17 15.37
N GLY A 185 12.68 -11.94 15.67
CA GLY A 185 12.22 -10.74 16.38
C GLY A 185 12.25 -9.46 15.53
N LEU A 186 12.73 -9.53 14.29
CA LEU A 186 12.88 -8.38 13.37
C LEU A 186 12.07 -8.56 12.08
N SER A 187 11.25 -9.61 11.97
CA SER A 187 10.50 -9.94 10.74
C SER A 187 9.61 -8.82 10.23
N GLN A 188 9.06 -7.98 11.11
CA GLN A 188 8.23 -6.82 10.75
C GLN A 188 9.01 -5.74 9.97
N PHE A 189 10.35 -5.77 10.01
CA PHE A 189 11.23 -4.83 9.31
C PHE A 189 11.85 -5.44 8.04
N ALA A 190 11.40 -6.62 7.62
CA ALA A 190 11.94 -7.27 6.44
C ALA A 190 11.78 -6.38 5.21
N THR A 191 12.85 -6.24 4.44
CA THR A 191 12.83 -5.48 3.19
C THR A 191 11.95 -6.18 2.16
N MET A 192 11.32 -5.39 1.29
CA MET A 192 10.60 -5.93 0.14
C MET A 192 11.59 -6.46 -0.90
N LYS A 193 11.18 -7.51 -1.63
CA LYS A 193 11.93 -8.02 -2.77
C LYS A 193 11.88 -7.03 -3.92
N THR A 194 12.98 -6.81 -4.63
CA THR A 194 13.04 -5.96 -5.82
C THR A 194 13.15 -6.75 -7.12
N SER A 195 13.18 -8.09 -7.03
CA SER A 195 13.31 -8.97 -8.20
C SER A 195 12.06 -8.96 -9.09
N ALA A 196 12.23 -9.34 -10.36
CA ALA A 196 11.19 -9.33 -11.40
C ALA A 196 9.92 -10.16 -11.09
N GLY A 197 9.93 -10.97 -10.03
CA GLY A 197 8.75 -11.69 -9.53
C GLY A 197 7.90 -10.91 -8.51
N ASN A 198 8.34 -9.74 -8.04
CA ASN A 198 7.57 -8.92 -7.11
C ASN A 198 6.70 -7.90 -7.86
N THR A 199 5.41 -8.19 -7.99
CA THR A 199 4.43 -7.33 -8.66
C THR A 199 3.95 -6.15 -7.79
N LEU A 200 4.51 -5.96 -6.60
CA LEU A 200 4.30 -4.73 -5.81
C LEU A 200 4.77 -3.46 -6.53
N GLY A 201 5.52 -3.59 -7.62
CA GLY A 201 6.04 -2.46 -8.38
C GLY A 201 7.10 -1.68 -7.61
N VAL A 202 7.84 -2.39 -6.75
CA VAL A 202 8.93 -1.83 -5.94
C VAL A 202 10.02 -1.33 -6.88
N LYS A 203 10.10 -0.02 -7.05
CA LYS A 203 11.04 0.63 -7.97
C LYS A 203 11.93 1.60 -7.22
N ASP A 204 13.15 1.72 -7.70
CA ASP A 204 14.07 2.75 -7.26
C ASP A 204 13.55 4.13 -7.69
N GLU A 205 13.90 5.14 -6.91
CA GLU A 205 13.54 6.52 -7.20
C GLU A 205 14.72 7.29 -7.77
N THR A 206 14.40 8.30 -8.58
CA THR A 206 15.40 9.18 -9.19
C THR A 206 16.26 9.89 -8.14
N ALA A 207 17.47 10.28 -8.54
CA ALA A 207 18.50 10.67 -7.61
C ALA A 207 18.14 11.92 -6.78
N GLY A 208 18.31 11.81 -5.46
CA GLY A 208 18.25 12.91 -4.50
C GLY A 208 17.10 13.90 -4.71
N VAL A 209 17.45 15.18 -4.87
CA VAL A 209 16.53 16.33 -4.90
C VAL A 209 15.70 16.48 -6.18
N THR A 210 15.79 15.53 -7.12
CA THR A 210 15.05 15.58 -8.40
C THR A 210 13.57 15.24 -8.25
N THR A 211 13.18 14.74 -7.07
CA THR A 211 11.78 14.49 -6.71
C THR A 211 11.36 15.38 -5.54
N LEU A 212 10.06 15.67 -5.43
CA LEU A 212 9.53 16.48 -4.32
C LEU A 212 9.86 15.85 -2.95
N LYS A 213 9.77 14.52 -2.83
CA LYS A 213 10.08 13.82 -1.58
C LYS A 213 11.57 13.78 -1.29
N GLY A 214 12.40 13.58 -2.30
CA GLY A 214 13.85 13.60 -2.13
C GLY A 214 14.40 14.99 -1.79
N ALA A 215 13.70 16.06 -2.14
CA ALA A 215 14.02 17.42 -1.72
C ALA A 215 13.57 17.75 -0.27
N MET A 216 12.59 17.02 0.26
CA MET A 216 12.06 17.22 1.63
C MET A 216 12.81 16.41 2.70
N ALA A 217 13.55 15.38 2.29
CA ALA A 217 14.27 14.46 3.16
C ALA A 217 15.74 14.87 3.35
#